data_AF-X1N7Z6-F1
#
_entry.id   AF-X1N7Z6-F1
#
_cell.length_a   1.000
_cell.length_b   1.000
_cell.length_c   1.000
_cell.angle_alpha   90.00
_cell.angle_beta   90.00
_cell.angle_gamma   90.00
#
_symmetry.space_group_name_H-M   'P 1'
#
loop_
_entity.id
_entity.type
_entity.pdbx_description
1 polymer ?
#
loop_
_entity_poly.entity_id
_entity_poly.type
_entity_poly.pdbx_seq_one_letter_code
_entity_poly.pdbx_strand_id
1 'polypeptide(L)'
;MTIDYHGKMYLKWVESIGLRLFSPVNRGITLVADNTKNYLKAIAEFKRVEEENKELKEKIEITYQENAILKEKLIAYDRLKKLLEIKESFSYEMLHSLVISREPGNWFNSIIIDKGTTDGVKKN
;
A
#
# COMPACT_ATOMS: atom_id res chain seq x y z
N MET A 1 -86.48 14.30 -16.14
CA MET A 1 -85.70 13.33 -16.94
C MET A 1 -84.68 12.70 -16.00
N THR A 2 -85.07 11.59 -15.36
CA THR A 2 -84.24 10.88 -14.38
C THR A 2 -83.33 9.92 -15.13
N ILE A 3 -82.06 10.32 -15.27
CA ILE A 3 -81.03 9.46 -15.85
C ILE A 3 -80.52 8.55 -14.75
N ASP A 4 -80.76 7.27 -14.95
CA ASP A 4 -80.41 6.17 -14.08
C ASP A 4 -78.88 6.03 -13.92
N TYR A 5 -78.41 5.91 -12.68
CA TYR A 5 -76.99 5.81 -12.31
C TYR A 5 -76.55 4.36 -12.02
N HIS A 6 -77.36 3.35 -12.30
CA HIS A 6 -77.06 1.97 -11.91
C HIS A 6 -75.94 1.27 -12.72
N GLY A 7 -75.53 1.80 -13.88
CA GLY A 7 -74.47 1.19 -14.72
C GLY A 7 -73.03 1.47 -14.29
N LYS A 8 -72.76 2.56 -13.55
CA LYS A 8 -71.38 2.95 -13.16
C LYS A 8 -70.87 2.28 -11.89
N MET A 9 -71.78 1.68 -11.11
CA MET A 9 -71.41 0.91 -9.92
C MET A 9 -70.67 -0.37 -10.30
N TYR A 10 -71.04 -0.98 -11.44
CA TYR A 10 -70.45 -2.22 -11.93
C TYR A 10 -69.04 -2.05 -12.53
N LEU A 11 -68.65 -0.87 -13.02
CA LEU A 11 -67.28 -0.65 -13.46
C LEU A 11 -66.33 -0.45 -12.27
N LYS A 12 -66.78 0.30 -11.25
CA LYS A 12 -65.93 0.66 -10.10
C LYS A 12 -65.53 -0.53 -9.22
N TRP A 13 -66.39 -1.54 -9.06
CA TRP A 13 -66.00 -2.73 -8.28
C TRP A 13 -64.96 -3.58 -9.02
N VAL A 14 -65.08 -3.76 -10.34
CA VAL A 14 -64.08 -4.48 -11.15
C VAL A 14 -62.74 -3.74 -11.18
N GLU A 15 -62.75 -2.42 -11.35
CA GLU A 15 -61.54 -1.60 -11.25
C GLU A 15 -60.89 -1.71 -9.85
N SER A 16 -61.70 -1.68 -8.78
CA SER A 16 -61.20 -1.77 -7.41
C SER A 16 -60.63 -3.15 -7.06
N ILE A 17 -61.18 -4.23 -7.63
CA ILE A 17 -60.67 -5.59 -7.47
C ILE A 17 -59.41 -5.78 -8.30
N GLY A 18 -59.38 -5.29 -9.54
CA GLY A 18 -58.18 -5.30 -10.37
C GLY A 18 -57.01 -4.62 -9.66
N LEU A 19 -57.18 -3.39 -9.18
CA LEU A 19 -56.13 -2.64 -8.47
C LEU A 19 -55.65 -3.32 -7.18
N ARG A 20 -56.54 -4.01 -6.45
CA ARG A 20 -56.19 -4.74 -5.22
C ARG A 20 -55.46 -6.05 -5.51
N LEU A 21 -55.76 -6.72 -6.63
CA LEU A 21 -55.07 -7.95 -7.06
C LEU A 21 -53.67 -7.69 -7.62
N PHE A 22 -53.42 -6.53 -8.22
CA PHE A 22 -52.08 -6.14 -8.70
C PHE A 22 -51.14 -5.61 -7.59
N SER A 23 -51.68 -5.23 -6.43
CA SER A 23 -50.89 -4.72 -5.29
C SER A 23 -49.83 -5.70 -4.74
N PRO A 24 -50.12 -7.00 -4.49
CA PRO A 24 -49.11 -7.97 -4.04
C PRO A 24 -48.10 -8.36 -5.14
N VAL A 25 -48.47 -8.26 -6.42
CA VAL A 25 -47.59 -8.57 -7.56
C VAL A 25 -46.42 -7.60 -7.61
N ASN A 26 -46.68 -6.30 -7.38
CA ASN A 26 -45.60 -5.31 -7.30
C ASN A 26 -44.62 -5.62 -6.16
N ARG A 27 -45.10 -6.07 -5.00
CA ARG A 27 -44.23 -6.49 -3.88
C ARG A 27 -43.40 -7.73 -4.24
N GLY A 28 -44.01 -8.72 -4.91
CA GLY A 28 -43.31 -9.93 -5.34
C GLY A 28 -42.22 -9.66 -6.38
N ILE A 29 -42.50 -8.81 -7.37
CA ILE A 29 -41.54 -8.41 -8.40
C ILE A 29 -40.39 -7.61 -7.77
N THR A 30 -40.67 -6.68 -6.85
CA THR A 30 -39.64 -5.90 -6.16
C THR A 30 -38.72 -6.79 -5.32
N LEU A 31 -39.24 -7.79 -4.59
CA LEU A 31 -38.41 -8.70 -3.79
C LEU A 31 -37.42 -9.52 -4.65
N VAL A 32 -37.87 -10.02 -5.81
CA VAL A 32 -37.00 -10.78 -6.73
C VAL A 32 -36.00 -9.85 -7.43
N ALA A 33 -36.45 -8.67 -7.84
CA ALA A 33 -35.59 -7.66 -8.48
C ALA A 33 -34.50 -7.14 -7.53
N ASP A 34 -34.83 -6.87 -6.27
CA ASP A 34 -33.89 -6.35 -5.28
C ASP A 34 -32.87 -7.42 -4.86
N ASN A 35 -33.30 -8.67 -4.70
CA ASN A 35 -32.37 -9.79 -4.45
C ASN A 35 -31.38 -9.95 -5.61
N THR A 36 -31.85 -9.91 -6.85
CA THR A 36 -30.99 -10.06 -8.04
C THR A 36 -29.99 -8.91 -8.15
N LYS A 37 -30.43 -7.67 -7.89
CA LYS A 37 -29.55 -6.49 -7.82
C LYS A 37 -28.51 -6.61 -6.72
N ASN A 38 -28.87 -7.12 -5.54
CA ASN A 38 -27.94 -7.30 -4.42
C ASN A 38 -26.86 -8.34 -4.74
N TYR A 39 -27.20 -9.45 -5.40
CA TYR A 39 -26.22 -10.44 -5.85
C TYR A 39 -25.25 -9.87 -6.89
N LEU A 40 -25.76 -9.13 -7.88
CA LEU A 40 -24.91 -8.49 -8.89
C LEU A 40 -23.98 -7.43 -8.27
N LYS A 41 -24.48 -6.65 -7.30
CA LYS A 41 -23.67 -5.70 -6.54
C LYS A 41 -22.58 -6.39 -5.73
N ALA A 42 -22.89 -7.48 -5.05
CA ALA A 42 -21.91 -8.22 -4.26
C ALA A 42 -20.77 -8.78 -5.13
N ILE A 43 -21.07 -9.27 -6.33
CA ILE A 43 -20.05 -9.73 -7.29
C ILE A 43 -19.17 -8.57 -7.77
N ALA A 44 -19.78 -7.43 -8.11
CA ALA A 44 -19.03 -6.24 -8.52
C ALA A 44 -18.16 -5.69 -7.38
N GLU A 45 -18.67 -5.66 -6.16
CA GLU A 45 -17.93 -5.26 -4.96
C GLU A 45 -16.79 -6.23 -4.66
N PHE A 46 -17.00 -7.54 -4.80
CA PHE A 46 -15.95 -8.53 -4.60
C PHE A 46 -14.77 -8.30 -5.55
N LYS A 47 -15.05 -8.08 -6.84
CA LYS A 47 -14.01 -7.79 -7.83
C LYS A 47 -13.28 -6.48 -7.51
N ARG A 48 -14.02 -5.44 -7.10
CA ARG A 48 -13.42 -4.17 -6.67
C ARG A 48 -12.51 -4.33 -5.46
N VAL A 49 -12.94 -5.09 -4.45
CA VAL A 49 -12.14 -5.37 -3.25
C VAL A 49 -10.91 -6.20 -3.58
N GLU A 50 -11.00 -7.15 -4.51
CA GLU A 50 -9.85 -7.92 -4.98
C GLU A 50 -8.82 -7.04 -5.71
N GLU A 51 -9.28 -6.16 -6.60
CA GLU A 51 -8.43 -5.18 -7.30
C GLU A 51 -7.79 -4.20 -6.30
N GLU A 52 -8.56 -3.61 -5.37
CA GLU A 52 -8.05 -2.74 -4.31
C GLU A 52 -7.02 -3.45 -3.43
N ASN A 53 -7.24 -4.72 -3.07
CA ASN A 53 -6.28 -5.50 -2.28
C ASN A 53 -4.98 -5.74 -3.06
N LYS A 54 -5.07 -6.03 -4.36
CA LYS A 54 -3.88 -6.18 -5.21
C LYS A 54 -3.09 -4.87 -5.29
N GLU A 55 -3.75 -3.75 -5.55
CA GLU A 55 -3.12 -2.44 -5.60
C GLU A 55 -2.48 -2.04 -4.26
N LEU A 56 -3.17 -2.31 -3.15
CA LEU A 56 -2.65 -2.02 -1.81
C LEU A 56 -1.41 -2.85 -1.50
N LYS A 57 -1.41 -4.15 -1.85
CA LYS A 57 -0.23 -5.00 -1.70
C LYS A 57 0.95 -4.50 -2.52
N GLU A 58 0.73 -4.10 -3.76
CA GLU A 58 1.76 -3.54 -4.64
C GLU A 58 2.33 -2.23 -4.06
N LYS A 59 1.47 -1.32 -3.61
CA LYS A 59 1.89 -0.06 -2.94
C LYS A 59 2.70 -0.33 -1.67
N ILE A 60 2.29 -1.33 -0.88
CA ILE A 60 3.03 -1.74 0.32
C ILE A 60 4.43 -2.24 -0.07
N GLU A 61 4.54 -3.10 -1.07
CA GLU A 61 5.82 -3.63 -1.53
C GLU A 61 6.76 -2.52 -2.02
N ILE A 62 6.26 -1.61 -2.86
CA ILE A 62 7.02 -0.45 -3.34
C ILE A 62 7.49 0.41 -2.16
N THR A 63 6.57 0.72 -1.23
CA THR A 63 6.90 1.56 -0.06
C THR A 63 7.94 0.89 0.84
N TYR A 64 7.88 -0.44 1.01
CA TYR A 64 8.90 -1.18 1.77
C TYR A 64 10.27 -1.13 1.09
N GLN A 65 10.31 -1.30 -0.24
CA GLN A 65 11.55 -1.21 -1.01
C GLN A 65 12.16 0.19 -0.91
N GLU A 66 11.36 1.24 -1.09
CA GLU A 66 11.81 2.62 -0.95
C GLU A 66 12.31 2.90 0.48
N ASN A 67 11.61 2.42 1.50
CA ASN A 67 12.03 2.57 2.90
C ASN A 67 13.38 1.89 3.17
N ALA A 68 13.61 0.69 2.61
CA ALA A 68 14.87 -0.02 2.73
C ALA A 68 16.02 0.77 2.10
N ILE A 69 15.82 1.29 0.88
CA ILE A 69 16.81 2.12 0.19
C ILE A 69 17.11 3.41 0.99
N LEU A 70 16.09 4.06 1.53
CA LEU A 70 16.26 5.27 2.34
C LEU A 70 17.04 5.00 3.64
N LYS A 71 16.78 3.86 4.30
CA LYS A 71 17.56 3.44 5.47
C LYS A 71 19.02 3.20 5.14
N GLU A 72 19.32 2.53 4.03
CA GLU A 72 20.70 2.32 3.58
C GLU A 72 21.42 3.65 3.31
N LYS A 73 20.75 4.57 2.61
CA LYS A 73 21.27 5.92 2.37
C LYS A 73 21.53 6.69 3.67
N LEU A 74 20.64 6.56 4.66
CA LEU A 74 20.81 7.20 5.96
C LEU A 74 22.04 6.66 6.71
N ILE A 75 22.24 5.34 6.70
CA ILE A 75 23.42 4.71 7.30
C ILE A 75 24.71 5.18 6.61
N ALA A 76 24.70 5.25 5.27
CA ALA A 76 25.84 5.74 4.50
C ALA A 76 26.13 7.22 4.80
N TYR A 77 25.09 8.04 4.92
CA TYR A 77 25.21 9.45 5.30
C TYR A 77 25.81 9.62 6.70
N ASP A 78 25.32 8.89 7.69
CA ASP A 78 25.85 8.95 9.06
C ASP A 78 27.33 8.52 9.11
N ARG A 79 27.70 7.52 8.32
CA ARG A 79 29.10 7.10 8.19
C ARG A 79 29.96 8.19 7.56
N LEU A 80 29.49 8.83 6.49
CA LEU A 80 30.20 9.92 5.84
C LEU A 80 30.36 11.12 6.76
N LYS A 81 29.31 11.47 7.51
CA LYS A 81 29.35 12.54 8.50
C LYS A 81 30.41 12.29 9.57
N LYS A 82 30.46 11.07 10.14
CA LYS A 82 31.51 10.69 11.10
C LYS A 82 32.91 10.81 10.52
N LEU A 83 33.11 10.40 9.25
CA LEU A 83 34.41 10.54 8.58
C LEU A 83 34.81 12.01 8.41
N LEU A 84 33.86 12.90 8.11
CA LEU A 84 34.10 14.32 7.98
C LEU A 84 34.43 14.97 9.33
N GLU A 85 33.67 14.65 10.38
CA GLU A 85 33.92 15.12 11.75
C GLU A 85 35.31 14.73 12.24
N ILE A 86 35.75 13.49 11.94
CA ILE A 86 37.12 13.04 12.21
C ILE A 86 38.12 13.94 11.48
N LYS A 87 37.92 14.16 10.16
CA LYS A 87 38.80 15.02 9.35
C LYS A 87 38.95 16.44 9.92
N GLU A 88 37.87 17.04 10.39
CA GLU A 88 37.88 18.41 10.93
C GLU A 88 38.47 18.51 12.34
N SER A 89 38.47 17.42 13.12
CA SER A 89 38.90 17.43 14.52
C SER A 89 40.42 17.42 14.72
N PHE A 90 41.21 17.18 13.67
CA PHE A 90 42.67 17.04 13.77
C PHE A 90 43.40 18.07 12.89
N SER A 91 44.45 18.69 13.44
CA SER A 91 45.26 19.70 12.75
C SER A 91 46.30 19.12 11.79
N TYR A 92 46.32 17.80 11.60
CA TYR A 92 47.24 17.08 10.73
C TYR A 92 46.49 16.46 9.55
N GLU A 93 47.15 16.39 8.39
CA GLU A 93 46.60 15.76 7.20
C GLU A 93 46.43 14.25 7.44
N MET A 94 45.18 13.78 7.47
CA MET A 94 44.87 12.38 7.66
C MET A 94 44.76 11.66 6.32
N LEU A 95 45.56 10.61 6.15
CA LEU A 95 45.44 9.67 5.04
C LEU A 95 44.50 8.53 5.44
N HIS A 96 43.38 8.39 4.74
CA HIS A 96 42.46 7.26 4.93
C HIS A 96 43.08 5.96 4.37
N SER A 97 43.05 4.89 5.15
CA SER A 97 43.50 3.55 4.75
C SER A 97 42.52 2.47 5.20
N LEU A 98 42.49 1.36 4.45
CA LEU A 98 41.73 0.15 4.76
C LEU A 98 42.67 -0.89 5.37
N VAL A 99 42.20 -1.59 6.40
CA VAL A 99 42.91 -2.74 6.95
C VAL A 99 42.67 -3.93 6.02
N ILE A 100 43.74 -4.42 5.38
CA ILE A 100 43.69 -5.55 4.45
C ILE A 100 44.07 -6.88 5.11
N SER A 101 44.76 -6.84 6.26
CA SER A 101 45.05 -8.04 7.03
C SER A 101 45.27 -7.70 8.51
N ARG A 102 44.92 -8.65 9.37
CA ARG A 102 45.19 -8.61 10.81
C ARG A 102 45.81 -9.94 11.18
N GLU A 103 46.98 -9.90 11.81
CA GLU A 103 47.64 -11.10 12.34
C GLU A 103 46.81 -11.61 13.53
N PRO A 104 46.30 -12.87 13.52
CA PRO A 104 45.42 -13.38 14.58
C PRO A 104 46.17 -13.88 15.83
N GLY A 105 47.45 -13.53 16.01
CA GLY A 105 48.28 -13.95 17.14
C GLY A 105 48.30 -12.97 18.32
N ASN A 106 48.27 -13.51 19.55
CA ASN A 106 48.34 -12.73 20.79
C ASN A 106 49.73 -12.11 21.08
N TRP A 107 50.72 -12.35 20.20
CA TRP A 107 52.12 -11.93 20.37
C TRP A 107 52.51 -10.71 19.52
N PHE A 108 51.78 -10.40 18.45
CA PHE A 108 52.01 -9.20 17.64
C PHE A 108 50.68 -8.55 17.24
N ASN A 109 50.38 -7.37 17.79
CA ASN A 109 49.24 -6.55 17.37
C ASN A 109 49.59 -5.74 16.11
N SER A 110 49.93 -6.42 15.01
CA SER A 110 50.17 -5.77 13.72
C SER A 110 48.94 -5.84 12.82
N ILE A 111 48.57 -4.70 12.25
CA ILE A 111 47.60 -4.60 11.16
C ILE A 111 48.34 -4.22 9.88
N ILE A 112 47.92 -4.80 8.77
CA ILE A 112 48.39 -4.43 7.44
C ILE A 112 47.33 -3.54 6.80
N ILE A 113 47.75 -2.38 6.29
CA ILE A 113 46.88 -1.42 5.61
C ILE A 113 47.20 -1.37 4.12
N ASP A 114 46.26 -0.88 3.32
CA ASP A 114 46.37 -0.72 1.86
C ASP A 114 47.21 0.49 1.40
N LYS A 115 47.92 1.16 2.32
CA LYS A 115 48.73 2.36 2.05
C LYS A 115 50.19 2.14 2.39
N GLY A 116 51.07 2.61 1.51
CA GLY A 116 52.51 2.43 1.63
C GLY A 116 53.31 3.70 1.34
N THR A 117 54.61 3.54 1.10
CA THR A 117 55.54 4.65 0.84
C THR A 117 55.16 5.45 -0.41
N THR A 118 54.56 4.81 -1.41
CA THR A 118 54.01 5.45 -2.61
C THR A 118 52.84 6.38 -2.32
N ASP A 119 52.09 6.14 -1.25
CA ASP A 119 50.98 6.99 -0.79
C ASP A 119 51.44 8.06 0.20
N GLY A 120 52.76 8.24 0.37
CA GLY A 120 53.35 9.24 1.28
C GLY A 120 53.55 8.75 2.72
N VAL A 121 53.29 7.47 3.02
CA VAL A 121 53.52 6.91 4.36
C VAL A 121 55.02 6.79 4.62
N LYS A 122 55.50 7.38 5.72
CA LYS A 122 56.91 7.30 6.15
C LYS A 122 57.03 6.62 7.50
N LYS A 123 58.04 5.76 7.64
CA LYS A 123 58.42 5.18 8.93
C LYS A 123 59.09 6.26 9.76
N ASN A 124 58.67 6.38 11.03
CA ASN A 124 59.27 7.27 12.01
C ASN A 124 60.45 6.58 12.69
#